data_AF-Q9GK72-F1
#
_entry.id   AF-Q9GK72-F1
#
_cell.length_a   1.000
_cell.length_b   1.000
_cell.length_c   1.000
_cell.angle_alpha   90.00
_cell.angle_beta   90.00
_cell.angle_gamma   90.00
#
_symmetry.space_group_name_H-M   'P 1'
#
loop_
_entity.id
_entity.type
_entity.pdbx_description
1 polymer ?
#
loop_
_entity_poly.entity_id
_entity_poly.type
_entity_poly.pdbx_seq_one_letter_code
_entity_poly.pdbx_strand_id
1 'polypeptide(L)'
;GLYRRGEAQLLMNEFESAKGDFEKVLEVNPQNKAARLQISMCQKKAKEHNERDRRIYANMFKKFAEQDAKEEASRAMGKKPLEGVTNEKETENQAMEEGKPEGHV
;
A
#
# COMPACT_ATOMS: atom_id res chain seq x y z
N GLY A 1 9.53 17.47 21.51
CA GLY A 1 9.54 18.73 20.73
C GLY A 1 9.04 18.44 19.33
N LEU A 2 8.19 19.30 18.77
CA LEU A 2 7.48 19.07 17.50
C LEU A 2 8.42 18.72 16.35
N TYR A 3 9.53 19.45 16.21
CA TYR A 3 10.50 19.20 15.13
C TYR A 3 11.09 17.78 15.16
N ARG A 4 11.55 17.31 16.33
CA ARG A 4 12.12 15.97 16.48
C ARG A 4 11.08 14.86 16.32
N ARG A 5 9.83 15.12 16.72
CA ARG A 5 8.73 14.17 16.52
C ARG A 5 8.43 14.03 15.02
N GLY A 6 8.35 15.14 14.29
CA GLY A 6 8.22 15.12 12.83
C GLY A 6 9.37 14.38 12.14
N GLU A 7 10.62 14.52 12.61
CA GLU A 7 11.75 13.75 12.08
C GLU A 7 11.58 12.24 12.29
N ALA A 8 11.14 11.82 13.47
CA ALA A 8 10.87 10.41 13.76
C ALA A 8 9.73 9.86 12.88
N GLN A 9 8.63 10.60 12.75
CA GLN A 9 7.50 10.23 11.90
C GLN A 9 7.90 10.11 10.42
N LEU A 10 8.74 11.02 9.93
CA LEU A 10 9.27 10.97 8.56
C LEU A 10 10.13 9.72 8.31
N LEU A 11 10.86 9.24 9.32
CA LEU A 11 11.63 7.99 9.26
C LEU A 11 10.72 6.75 9.29
N MET A 12 9.56 6.85 9.94
CA MET A 12 8.53 5.80 9.97
C MET A 12 7.60 5.82 8.75
N ASN A 13 7.88 6.66 7.74
CA ASN A 13 7.04 6.87 6.55
C ASN A 13 5.64 7.47 6.85
N GLU A 14 5.45 8.09 8.01
CA GLU A 14 4.22 8.80 8.38
C GLU A 14 4.27 10.24 7.85
N PHE A 15 4.24 10.40 6.52
CA PHE A 15 4.58 11.67 5.86
C PHE A 15 3.65 12.83 6.21
N GLU A 16 2.33 12.60 6.28
CA GLU A 16 1.38 13.67 6.58
C GLU A 16 1.39 14.07 8.05
N SER A 17 1.53 13.09 8.95
CA SER A 17 1.74 13.36 10.37
C SER A 17 3.00 14.20 10.59
N ALA A 18 4.11 13.81 9.96
CA ALA A 18 5.38 14.53 10.03
C ALA A 18 5.26 15.96 9.49
N LYS A 19 4.59 16.14 8.35
CA LYS A 19 4.32 17.45 7.75
C LYS A 19 3.57 18.36 8.71
N GLY A 20 2.49 17.86 9.33
CA GLY A 20 1.72 18.64 10.31
C GLY A 20 2.54 19.07 11.53
N ASP A 21 3.49 18.25 11.96
CA ASP A 21 4.42 18.61 13.03
C ASP A 21 5.38 19.74 12.61
N PHE A 22 5.92 19.69 11.39
CA PHE A 22 6.78 20.76 10.87
C PHE A 22 6.01 22.06 10.58
N GLU A 23 4.74 21.96 10.16
CA GLU A 23 3.86 23.13 9.99
C GLU A 23 3.63 23.84 11.32
N LYS A 24 3.34 23.09 12.40
CA LYS A 24 3.24 23.67 13.76
C LYS A 24 4.54 24.29 14.25
N VAL A 25 5.71 23.77 13.83
CA VAL A 25 7.00 24.42 14.12
C VAL A 25 7.08 25.79 13.43
N LEU A 26 6.53 25.95 12.22
CA LEU A 26 6.49 27.22 11.51
C LEU A 26 5.45 28.20 12.07
N GLU A 27 4.35 27.71 12.65
CA GLU A 27 3.42 28.56 13.39
C GLU A 27 4.09 29.23 14.58
N VAL A 28 4.97 28.51 15.30
CA VAL A 28 5.72 29.04 16.44
C VAL A 28 6.94 29.85 16.01
N ASN A 29 7.68 29.39 15.00
CA ASN A 29 8.85 30.06 14.46
C ASN A 29 8.82 30.07 12.92
N PRO A 30 8.20 31.10 12.32
CA PRO A 30 8.09 31.21 10.87
C PRO A 30 9.45 31.27 10.14
N GLN A 31 10.52 31.71 10.82
CA GLN A 31 11.86 31.83 10.22
C GLN A 31 12.64 30.51 10.22
N ASN A 32 12.08 29.42 10.75
CA ASN A 32 12.74 28.12 10.74
C ASN A 32 12.85 27.55 9.32
N LYS A 33 14.03 27.68 8.71
CA LYS A 33 14.32 27.15 7.36
C LYS A 33 14.34 25.63 7.32
N ALA A 34 14.77 24.97 8.40
CA ALA A 34 14.85 23.52 8.46
C ALA A 34 13.45 22.89 8.40
N ALA A 35 12.48 23.45 9.14
CA ALA A 35 11.10 22.97 9.10
C ALA A 35 10.48 23.11 7.70
N ARG A 36 10.72 24.23 7.00
CA ARG A 36 10.29 24.40 5.60
C ARG A 36 10.88 23.34 4.67
N LEU A 37 12.18 23.04 4.82
CA LEU A 37 12.82 22.00 4.01
C LEU A 37 12.23 20.62 4.29
N GLN A 38 11.96 20.31 5.57
CA GLN A 38 11.39 19.03 5.96
C GLN A 38 9.96 18.84 5.42
N ILE A 39 9.14 19.89 5.35
CA ILE A 39 7.81 19.83 4.70
C ILE A 39 7.93 19.42 3.23
N SER A 40 8.83 20.04 2.47
CA SER A 40 9.09 19.67 1.07
C SER A 40 9.58 18.23 0.95
N MET A 41 10.41 17.76 1.90
CA MET A 41 10.87 16.37 1.95
C MET A 41 9.73 15.39 2.24
N CYS A 42 8.78 15.73 3.13
CA CYS A 42 7.60 14.91 3.40
C CYS A 42 6.77 14.70 2.12
N GLN A 43 6.48 15.79 1.40
CA GLN A 43 5.73 15.74 0.14
C GLN A 43 6.43 14.89 -0.93
N LYS A 44 7.75 15.08 -1.09
CA LYS A 44 8.55 14.29 -2.03
C LYS A 44 8.50 12.80 -1.70
N LYS A 45 8.77 12.43 -0.45
CA LYS A 45 8.77 11.02 -0.03
C LYS A 45 7.38 10.38 -0.13
N ALA A 46 6.32 11.11 0.21
CA ALA A 46 4.94 10.62 0.04
C ALA A 46 4.64 10.27 -1.42
N LYS A 47 5.04 11.14 -2.36
CA LYS A 47 4.88 10.88 -3.79
C LYS A 47 5.67 9.66 -4.25
N GLU A 48 6.94 9.56 -3.85
CA GLU A 48 7.79 8.40 -4.19
C GLU A 48 7.26 7.09 -3.60
N HIS A 49 6.72 7.12 -2.38
CA HIS A 49 6.07 5.99 -1.75
C HIS A 49 4.86 5.52 -2.55
N ASN A 50 3.94 6.44 -2.85
CA ASN A 50 2.73 6.13 -3.62
C ASN A 50 3.04 5.62 -5.03
N GLU A 51 4.08 6.16 -5.68
CA GLU A 51 4.53 5.66 -6.98
C GLU A 51 5.11 4.25 -6.90
N ARG A 52 5.88 3.95 -5.85
CA ARG A 52 6.42 2.60 -5.62
C ARG A 52 5.29 1.61 -5.41
N ASP A 53 4.35 1.93 -4.53
CA ASP A 53 3.20 1.08 -4.23
C ASP A 53 2.37 0.83 -5.50
N ARG A 54 2.06 1.89 -6.26
CA ARG A 54 1.35 1.77 -7.53
C ARG A 54 2.04 0.79 -8.49
N ARG A 55 3.37 0.87 -8.61
CA ARG A 55 4.14 -0.07 -9.47
C ARG A 55 4.07 -1.49 -8.94
N ILE A 56 4.21 -1.68 -7.63
CA ILE A 56 4.13 -3.01 -7.01
C ILE A 56 2.76 -3.63 -7.28
N TYR A 57 1.68 -2.91 -6.98
CA TYR A 57 0.32 -3.41 -7.19
C TYR A 57 0.01 -3.67 -8.67
N ALA A 58 0.45 -2.81 -9.59
CA ALA A 58 0.29 -3.05 -11.03
C ALA A 58 1.02 -4.33 -11.49
N ASN A 59 2.23 -4.56 -10.99
CA ASN A 59 3.00 -5.76 -11.31
C ASN A 59 2.39 -7.03 -10.71
N MET A 60 1.84 -6.95 -9.49
CA MET A 60 1.12 -8.08 -8.87
C MET A 60 -0.12 -8.44 -9.68
N PHE A 61 -0.93 -7.44 -10.06
CA PHE A 61 -2.11 -7.66 -10.91
C PHE A 61 -1.74 -8.34 -12.24
N LYS A 62 -0.70 -7.84 -12.91
CA LYS A 62 -0.22 -8.43 -14.17
C LYS A 62 0.20 -9.89 -13.99
N LYS A 63 0.95 -10.22 -12.93
CA LYS A 63 1.38 -11.59 -12.64
C LYS A 63 0.21 -12.54 -12.43
N PHE A 64 -0.79 -12.13 -11.65
CA PHE A 64 -1.97 -12.96 -11.41
C PHE A 64 -2.81 -13.14 -12.69
N ALA A 65 -3.04 -12.08 -13.46
CA ALA A 65 -3.73 -12.18 -14.74
C ALA A 65 -3.02 -13.13 -15.73
N GLU A 66 -1.68 -13.09 -15.79
CA GLU A 66 -0.90 -14.04 -16.61
C GLU A 66 -0.98 -15.48 -16.11
N GLN A 67 -1.05 -15.69 -14.80
CA GLN A 67 -1.17 -17.02 -14.19
C GLN A 67 -2.57 -17.61 -14.47
N ASP A 68 -3.63 -16.84 -14.23
CA ASP A 68 -5.01 -17.25 -14.51
C ASP A 68 -5.19 -17.61 -16.00
N ALA A 69 -4.64 -16.79 -16.90
CA ALA A 69 -4.69 -17.06 -18.34
C ALA A 69 -3.95 -18.36 -18.72
N LYS A 70 -2.81 -18.64 -18.09
CA LYS A 70 -2.07 -19.90 -18.31
C LYS A 70 -2.82 -21.11 -17.75
N GLU A 71 -3.44 -20.97 -16.59
CA GLU A 71 -4.22 -22.03 -15.97
C GLU A 71 -5.45 -22.37 -16.82
N GLU A 72 -6.19 -21.37 -17.30
CA GLU A 72 -7.32 -21.57 -18.21
C GLU A 72 -6.90 -22.17 -19.55
N ALA A 73 -5.78 -21.72 -20.13
CA ALA A 73 -5.22 -22.35 -21.32
C ALA A 73 -4.83 -23.82 -21.08
N SER A 74 -4.26 -24.14 -19.91
CA SER A 74 -3.91 -25.52 -19.55
C SER A 74 -5.16 -26.40 -19.36
N ARG A 75 -6.22 -25.87 -18.74
CA ARG A 75 -7.52 -26.54 -18.58
C ARG A 75 -8.22 -26.77 -19.92
N ALA A 76 -8.11 -25.82 -20.85
CA ALA A 76 -8.67 -25.96 -22.20
C ALA A 76 -7.91 -27.04 -23.01
N MET A 77 -6.59 -27.11 -22.91
CA MET A 77 -5.76 -28.10 -23.62
C MET A 77 -5.79 -29.51 -23.00
N GLY A 78 -6.12 -29.64 -21.71
CA GLY A 78 -6.22 -30.91 -20.98
C GLY A 78 -7.52 -31.69 -21.21
N LYS A 79 -8.54 -31.10 -21.85
CA LYS A 79 -9.82 -31.78 -22.15
C LYS A 79 -9.72 -32.61 -23.44
N LYS A 80 -9.33 -33.89 -23.33
CA LYS A 80 -9.89 -34.94 -24.21
C LYS A 80 -11.35 -35.18 -23.77
N PRO A 81 -12.29 -35.47 -24.68
CA PRO A 81 -13.67 -35.72 -24.30
C PRO A 81 -13.73 -37.07 -23.59
N LEU A 82 -13.95 -37.06 -22.28
CA LEU A 82 -14.59 -38.17 -21.60
C LEU A 82 -15.82 -37.61 -20.91
N GLU A 83 -16.97 -38.04 -21.41
CA GLU A 83 -18.28 -37.76 -20.88
C GLU A 83 -18.40 -38.19 -19.41
N GLY A 84 -19.18 -37.40 -18.66
CA GLY A 84 -19.89 -37.88 -17.47
C GLY A 84 -19.18 -37.64 -16.15
N VAL A 85 -19.68 -36.65 -15.40
CA VAL A 85 -20.51 -36.84 -14.19
C VAL A 85 -20.47 -35.55 -13.38
N THR A 86 -21.67 -35.01 -13.15
CA THR A 86 -21.99 -33.89 -12.26
C THR A 86 -21.52 -34.17 -10.83
N ASN A 87 -21.01 -33.15 -10.12
CA ASN A 87 -21.53 -32.80 -8.80
C ASN A 87 -21.01 -31.45 -8.32
N GLU A 88 -21.87 -30.85 -7.49
CA GLU A 88 -21.94 -29.47 -7.07
C GLU A 88 -20.95 -29.12 -5.93
N LYS A 89 -20.79 -27.80 -5.74
CA LYS A 89 -20.34 -27.09 -4.51
C LYS A 89 -18.82 -27.19 -4.26
N GLU A 90 -18.12 -26.15 -3.81
CA GLU A 90 -18.52 -25.16 -2.80
C GLU A 90 -17.99 -23.76 -3.14
N THR A 91 -18.85 -22.80 -2.84
CA THR A 91 -18.53 -21.39 -2.63
C THR A 91 -17.67 -21.29 -1.38
N GLU A 92 -16.50 -20.68 -1.48
CA GLU A 92 -15.94 -19.98 -0.32
C GLU A 92 -15.20 -18.72 -0.77
N ASN A 93 -15.94 -17.62 -0.75
CA ASN A 93 -15.38 -16.30 -0.51
C ASN A 93 -14.76 -16.33 0.89
N GLN A 94 -13.43 -16.25 0.99
CA GLN A 94 -12.80 -15.69 2.19
C GLN A 94 -12.11 -14.39 1.80
N ALA A 95 -12.88 -13.31 1.95
CA ALA A 95 -12.35 -12.03 2.35
C ALA A 95 -11.66 -12.23 3.70
N MET A 96 -10.33 -12.11 3.74
CA MET A 96 -9.61 -11.93 5.00
C MET A 96 -9.36 -10.44 5.20
N GLU A 97 -10.30 -9.85 5.92
CA GLU A 97 -10.09 -9.09 7.15
C GLU A 97 -9.02 -7.98 7.17
N GLU A 98 -9.54 -6.78 7.39
CA GLU A 98 -8.85 -5.59 7.87
C GLU A 98 -8.11 -5.88 9.20
N GLY A 99 -6.78 -5.96 9.14
CA GLY A 99 -5.94 -5.95 10.33
C GLY A 99 -5.60 -4.53 10.77
N LYS A 100 -6.53 -3.83 11.44
CA LYS A 100 -6.23 -2.66 12.28
C LYS A 100 -5.83 -3.14 13.68
N PRO A 101 -4.63 -2.82 14.20
CA PRO A 101 -4.43 -2.78 15.65
C PRO A 101 -4.55 -1.34 16.14
N GLU A 102 -5.74 -0.99 16.65
CA GLU A 102 -5.89 0.05 17.67
C GLU A 102 -6.00 -0.64 19.04
N GLY A 103 -5.18 -0.23 20.01
CA GLY A 103 -5.27 -0.66 21.42
C GLY A 103 -3.93 -0.51 22.15
N HIS A 104 -3.67 0.65 22.74
CA HIS A 104 -3.81 0.95 24.19
C HIS A 104 -2.69 0.36 25.07
N VAL A 105 -1.72 1.19 25.50
CA VAL A 105 -1.68 1.92 26.80
C VAL A 105 -0.82 3.17 26.62
#